data_AF-A0A392QU00-F1
#
_entry.id   AF-A0A392QU00-F1
#
_cell.length_a   1.000
_cell.length_b   1.000
_cell.length_c   1.000
_cell.angle_alpha   90.00
_cell.angle_beta   90.00
_cell.angle_gamma   90.00
#
_symmetry.space_group_name_H-M   'P 1'
#
loop_
_entity.id
_entity.type
_entity.pdbx_description
1 polymer ?
#
loop_
_entity_poly.entity_id
_entity_poly.type
_entity_poly.pdbx_seq_one_letter_code
_entity_poly.pdbx_strand_id
1 'polypeptide(L)'
;MGCSSGSLTLHGSYAPQGVPLSYLLAGSPSIVANLWDVTDKDIDRFGKAMFDAWLKERSEVAMQCLQCNLLSEELEAMNLKGGKGRAKRKVPKKKSQELHEIDSPKNNCSHRRKIGAFMGQARNVCVLPFLTGASPICYGVPT
;
A
#
# COMPACT_ATOMS: atom_id res chain seq x y z
N MET A 1 3.92 4.18 -18.12
CA MET A 1 4.99 3.79 -17.18
C MET A 1 6.30 3.94 -17.92
N GLY A 2 7.19 4.86 -17.53
CA GLY A 2 8.42 5.18 -18.29
C GLY A 2 9.71 4.77 -17.57
N CYS A 3 10.79 4.60 -18.32
CA CYS A 3 12.14 4.29 -17.81
C CYS A 3 12.63 5.34 -16.82
N SER A 4 13.26 4.90 -15.72
CA SER A 4 13.88 5.76 -14.70
C SER A 4 12.99 6.87 -14.10
N SER A 5 11.67 6.79 -14.29
CA SER A 5 10.69 7.76 -13.81
C SER A 5 10.63 7.88 -12.28
N GLY A 6 11.04 6.83 -11.58
CA GLY A 6 11.06 6.71 -10.12
C GLY A 6 12.45 6.90 -9.53
N SER A 7 13.46 7.16 -10.35
CA SER A 7 14.85 7.28 -9.92
C SER A 7 15.08 8.59 -9.17
N LEU A 8 15.98 8.56 -8.19
CA LEU A 8 16.42 9.72 -7.42
C LEU A 8 17.92 9.93 -7.63
N THR A 9 18.32 11.15 -7.97
CA THR A 9 19.72 11.54 -8.08
C THR A 9 20.26 11.93 -6.72
N LEU A 10 21.35 11.28 -6.31
CA LEU A 10 22.05 11.56 -5.06
C LEU A 10 23.13 12.63 -5.29
N HIS A 11 23.15 13.64 -4.43
CA HIS A 11 24.17 14.69 -4.44
C HIS A 11 25.00 14.63 -3.15
N GLY A 12 25.71 13.51 -2.94
CA GLY A 12 26.58 13.34 -1.77
C GLY A 12 25.80 13.48 -0.44
N SER A 13 26.10 14.54 0.32
CA SER A 13 25.46 14.84 1.60
C SER A 13 24.14 15.60 1.50
N TYR A 14 23.69 15.98 0.30
CA TYR A 14 22.43 16.70 0.10
C TYR A 14 21.25 15.75 -0.11
N ALA A 15 20.03 16.24 0.14
CA ALA A 15 18.82 15.49 -0.09
C ALA A 15 18.70 15.05 -1.56
N PRO A 16 18.26 13.80 -1.82
CA PRO A 16 18.06 13.33 -3.19
C PRO A 16 17.05 14.20 -3.94
N GLN A 17 17.23 14.30 -5.25
CA GLN A 17 16.29 14.99 -6.14
C GLN A 17 15.70 14.03 -7.16
N GLY A 18 14.45 14.26 -7.55
CA GLY A 18 13.83 13.49 -8.62
C GLY A 18 12.35 13.79 -8.76
N VAL A 19 11.80 13.38 -9.91
CA VAL A 19 10.40 13.62 -10.29
C VAL A 19 9.41 13.12 -9.23
N PRO A 20 9.58 11.94 -8.58
CA PRO A 20 8.63 11.49 -7.57
C PRO A 20 8.45 12.47 -6.41
N LEU A 21 9.52 13.15 -5.99
CA LEU A 21 9.46 14.14 -4.91
C LEU A 21 8.62 15.35 -5.30
N SER A 22 8.73 15.83 -6.54
CA SER A 22 7.90 16.93 -7.05
C SER A 22 6.41 16.61 -7.02
N TYR A 23 6.04 15.38 -7.40
CA TYR A 23 4.64 14.93 -7.34
C TYR A 23 4.13 14.79 -5.90
N LEU A 24 4.96 14.28 -4.98
CA LEU A 24 4.61 14.21 -3.56
C LEU A 24 4.42 15.61 -2.96
N LEU A 25 5.32 16.56 -3.28
CA LEU A 25 5.21 17.96 -2.85
C LEU A 25 3.96 18.64 -3.43
N ALA A 26 3.54 18.27 -4.64
CA ALA A 26 2.29 18.72 -5.24
C ALA A 26 1.02 18.08 -4.62
N GLY A 27 1.16 17.21 -3.61
CA GLY A 27 0.05 16.58 -2.92
C GLY A 27 -0.47 15.29 -3.57
N SER A 28 0.31 14.67 -4.46
CA SER A 28 -0.08 13.37 -5.05
C SER A 28 -0.09 12.29 -3.96
N PRO A 29 -1.21 11.56 -3.74
CA PRO A 29 -1.32 10.59 -2.65
C PRO A 29 -0.46 9.33 -2.88
N SER A 30 -0.28 8.94 -4.14
CA SER A 30 0.50 7.77 -4.54
C SER A 30 1.04 7.94 -5.95
N ILE A 31 2.29 7.49 -6.17
CA ILE A 31 2.98 7.58 -7.47
C ILE A 31 3.58 6.21 -7.77
N VAL A 32 3.24 5.65 -8.94
CA VAL A 32 3.84 4.42 -9.44
C VAL A 32 4.87 4.76 -10.50
N ALA A 33 6.11 4.31 -10.33
CA ALA A 33 7.23 4.69 -11.19
C ALA A 33 8.31 3.59 -11.24
N ASN A 34 9.24 3.68 -12.19
CA ASN A 34 10.32 2.70 -12.39
C ASN A 34 11.66 3.26 -11.90
N LEU A 35 12.39 2.50 -11.08
CA LEU A 35 13.66 2.93 -10.48
C LEU A 35 14.80 3.09 -11.51
N TRP A 36 14.77 2.29 -12.57
CA TRP A 36 15.77 2.26 -13.63
C TRP A 36 15.12 1.96 -14.99
N ASP A 37 15.93 1.87 -16.04
CA ASP A 37 15.48 1.59 -17.40
C ASP A 37 14.96 0.16 -17.54
N VAL A 38 13.79 0.01 -18.17
CA VAL A 38 13.08 -1.26 -18.30
C VAL A 38 12.84 -1.60 -19.76
N THR A 39 12.61 -2.88 -20.06
CA THR A 39 12.24 -3.32 -21.40
C THR A 39 10.74 -3.13 -21.65
N ASP A 40 10.41 -2.55 -22.80
CA ASP A 40 9.04 -2.21 -23.22
C ASP A 40 8.06 -3.40 -23.08
N LYS A 41 8.43 -4.55 -23.64
CA LYS A 41 7.60 -5.76 -23.61
C LYS A 41 7.27 -6.28 -22.20
N ASP A 42 8.22 -6.22 -21.27
CA ASP A 42 7.97 -6.69 -19.90
C ASP A 42 7.19 -5.65 -19.09
N ILE A 43 7.50 -4.35 -19.24
CA ILE A 43 6.78 -3.32 -18.49
C ILE A 43 5.33 -3.16 -18.97
N ASP A 44 5.06 -3.38 -20.25
CA ASP A 44 3.70 -3.42 -20.79
C ASP A 44 2.91 -4.59 -20.22
N ARG A 45 3.55 -5.77 -20.11
CA ARG A 45 2.92 -6.94 -19.49
C ARG A 45 2.61 -6.69 -18.01
N PHE A 46 3.56 -6.10 -17.28
CA PHE A 46 3.35 -5.66 -15.90
C PHE A 46 2.18 -4.68 -15.80
N GLY A 47 2.19 -3.62 -16.61
CA GLY A 47 1.17 -2.58 -16.61
C GLY A 47 -0.22 -3.16 -16.90
N LYS A 48 -0.33 -3.99 -17.93
CA LYS A 48 -1.57 -4.69 -18.27
C LYS A 48 -2.09 -5.52 -17.10
N ALA A 49 -1.25 -6.38 -16.52
CA ALA A 49 -1.66 -7.24 -15.40
C ALA A 49 -2.10 -6.42 -14.17
N MET A 50 -1.38 -5.34 -13.87
CA MET A 50 -1.70 -4.45 -12.75
C MET A 50 -3.02 -3.71 -12.97
N PHE A 51 -3.21 -3.07 -14.12
CA PHE A 51 -4.41 -2.31 -14.41
C PHE A 51 -5.64 -3.20 -14.58
N ASP A 52 -5.51 -4.36 -15.22
CA ASP A 52 -6.62 -5.32 -15.38
C ASP A 52 -7.14 -5.77 -14.01
N ALA A 53 -6.24 -6.18 -13.11
CA ALA A 53 -6.60 -6.63 -11.76
C ALA A 53 -7.18 -5.47 -10.92
N TRP A 54 -6.58 -4.29 -11.00
CA TRP A 54 -7.03 -3.13 -10.25
C TRP A 54 -8.42 -2.63 -10.70
N LEU A 55 -8.63 -2.50 -12.01
CA LEU A 55 -9.91 -2.04 -12.57
C LEU A 55 -11.02 -3.06 -12.33
N LYS A 56 -10.72 -4.36 -12.40
CA LYS A 56 -11.69 -5.42 -12.08
C LYS A 56 -12.15 -5.32 -10.63
N GLU A 57 -11.24 -5.22 -9.67
CA GLU A 57 -11.60 -5.03 -8.26
C GLU A 57 -12.38 -3.73 -8.02
N ARG A 58 -12.08 -2.66 -8.76
CA ARG A 58 -12.84 -1.40 -8.66
C ARG A 58 -14.25 -1.50 -9.23
N SER A 59 -14.45 -2.38 -10.21
CA SER A 59 -15.76 -2.65 -10.80
C SER A 59 -16.64 -3.52 -9.90
N GLU A 60 -16.05 -4.34 -9.05
CA GLU A 60 -16.75 -5.16 -8.07
C GLU A 60 -17.13 -4.27 -6.86
N VAL A 61 -18.41 -4.28 -6.48
CA VAL A 61 -18.89 -3.49 -5.33
C VAL A 61 -18.28 -4.07 -4.05
N ALA A 62 -17.55 -3.22 -3.31
CA ALA A 62 -16.89 -3.63 -2.07
C ALA A 62 -17.91 -4.15 -1.05
N MET A 63 -17.80 -5.42 -0.67
CA MET A 63 -18.54 -5.94 0.48
C MET A 63 -17.94 -5.39 1.77
N GLN A 64 -18.81 -4.87 2.64
CA GLN A 64 -18.44 -4.36 3.95
C GLN A 64 -17.92 -5.52 4.81
N CYS A 65 -16.69 -5.41 5.31
CA CYS A 65 -16.17 -6.36 6.29
C CYS A 65 -16.55 -5.89 7.69
N LEU A 66 -17.44 -6.65 8.35
CA LEU A 66 -17.88 -6.37 9.71
C LEU A 66 -16.72 -6.23 10.70
N GLN A 67 -15.65 -7.03 10.52
CA GLN A 67 -14.49 -7.02 11.41
C GLN A 67 -13.62 -5.76 11.28
N CYS A 68 -13.62 -5.09 10.12
CA CYS A 68 -12.89 -3.83 9.95
C CYS A 68 -13.71 -2.58 10.15
N ASN A 69 -15.04 -2.66 10.05
CA ASN A 69 -15.90 -1.60 10.58
C ASN A 69 -15.63 -1.40 12.08
N LEU A 70 -15.54 -2.49 12.85
CA LEU A 70 -15.23 -2.45 14.29
C LEU A 70 -13.84 -1.82 14.57
N LEU A 71 -12.81 -2.18 13.80
CA LEU A 71 -11.48 -1.58 13.95
C LEU A 71 -11.45 -0.10 13.55
N SER A 72 -12.23 0.30 12.54
CA SER A 72 -12.36 1.69 12.13
C SER A 72 -13.06 2.51 13.22
N GLU A 73 -14.12 1.97 13.84
CA GLU A 73 -14.79 2.57 14.99
C GLU A 73 -13.86 2.69 16.21
N GLU A 74 -13.03 1.68 16.48
CA GLU A 74 -12.01 1.75 17.53
C GLU A 74 -10.95 2.81 17.25
N LEU A 75 -10.47 2.93 15.99
CA LEU A 75 -9.51 3.95 15.59
C LEU A 75 -10.08 5.37 15.70
N GLU A 76 -11.35 5.54 15.31
CA GLU A 76 -12.08 6.79 15.47
C GLU A 76 -12.29 7.16 16.95
N ALA A 77 -12.56 6.18 17.80
CA ALA A 77 -12.65 6.35 19.25
C ALA A 77 -11.30 6.72 19.91
N MET A 78 -10.17 6.44 19.25
CA MET A 78 -8.82 6.78 19.70
C MET A 78 -8.32 8.16 19.23
N ASN A 79 -9.13 8.95 18.51
CA ASN A 79 -8.72 10.31 18.11
C ASN A 79 -8.41 11.20 19.33
N LEU A 80 -7.12 11.36 19.62
CA LEU A 80 -6.59 12.34 20.55
C LEU A 80 -6.70 13.72 19.90
N LYS A 81 -7.85 14.38 20.03
CA LYS A 81 -7.93 15.83 19.79
C LYS A 81 -6.88 16.49 20.69
N GLY A 82 -5.90 17.15 20.07
CA GLY A 82 -4.84 17.87 20.75
C GLY A 82 -5.42 18.80 21.81
N GLY A 83 -5.17 18.47 23.08
CA GLY A 83 -5.65 19.21 24.23
C GLY A 83 -4.70 18.99 25.40
N LYS A 84 -4.10 20.07 25.87
CA LYS A 84 -3.12 20.14 26.96
C LYS A 84 -3.63 19.46 28.25
N GLY A 85 -2.75 18.76 28.95
CA GLY A 85 -2.88 18.50 30.39
C GLY A 85 -3.07 17.03 30.79
N ARG A 86 -2.20 16.56 31.69
CA ARG A 86 -2.18 15.22 32.30
C ARG A 86 -3.50 14.85 32.98
N ALA A 87 -4.00 13.63 32.71
CA ALA A 87 -4.73 12.83 33.69
C ALA A 87 -4.57 11.33 33.39
N LYS A 88 -4.09 10.57 34.38
CA LYS A 88 -4.00 9.10 34.34
C LYS A 88 -5.42 8.51 34.23
N ARG A 89 -5.72 7.77 33.16
CA ARG A 89 -6.95 6.95 33.07
C ARG A 89 -6.62 5.47 33.25
N LYS A 90 -7.33 4.83 34.19
CA LYS A 90 -7.23 3.41 34.55
C LYS A 90 -7.77 2.53 33.41
N VAL A 91 -7.01 1.50 33.06
CA VAL A 91 -7.40 0.42 32.15
C VAL A 91 -8.50 -0.44 32.82
N PRO A 92 -9.65 -0.71 32.17
CA PRO A 92 -10.57 -1.74 32.63
C PRO A 92 -10.11 -3.12 32.14
N LYS A 93 -9.83 -4.03 33.08
CA LYS A 93 -9.71 -5.47 32.83
C LYS A 93 -11.05 -6.04 32.34
N LYS A 94 -11.06 -6.81 31.26
CA LYS A 94 -12.14 -7.76 30.97
C LYS A 94 -11.58 -9.17 30.71
N LYS A 95 -12.37 -10.14 31.15
CA LYS A 95 -12.09 -11.54 31.46
C LYS A 95 -11.54 -12.35 30.27
N SER A 96 -10.52 -13.15 30.57
CA SER A 96 -10.06 -14.31 29.82
C SER A 96 -11.06 -15.47 29.96
N GLN A 97 -11.45 -16.08 28.83
CA GLN A 97 -12.00 -17.44 28.76
C GLN A 97 -11.39 -18.16 27.54
N GLU A 98 -10.62 -19.21 27.84
CA GLU A 98 -10.20 -20.31 26.96
C GLU A 98 -11.42 -21.20 26.63
N LEU A 99 -11.57 -22.00 25.56
CA LEU A 99 -10.71 -22.64 24.55
C LEU A 99 -11.49 -22.76 23.22
N HIS A 100 -10.80 -22.74 22.08
CA HIS A 100 -10.86 -23.79 21.06
C HIS A 100 -9.64 -23.64 20.14
N GLU A 101 -8.80 -24.68 20.04
CA GLU A 101 -7.77 -24.72 19.01
C GLU A 101 -8.46 -24.77 17.65
N ILE A 102 -8.34 -23.67 16.90
CA ILE A 102 -8.70 -23.62 15.49
C ILE A 102 -7.51 -22.97 14.80
N ASP A 103 -6.93 -23.79 13.93
CA ASP A 103 -6.03 -23.48 12.84
C ASP A 103 -5.88 -21.98 12.53
N SER A 104 -4.64 -21.51 12.55
CA SER A 104 -4.16 -20.18 12.13
C SER A 104 -5.20 -19.31 11.42
N PRO A 105 -5.60 -18.14 11.96
CA PRO A 105 -6.60 -17.32 11.31
C PRO A 105 -6.00 -16.80 10.02
N LYS A 106 -6.36 -17.41 8.89
CA LYS A 106 -6.23 -16.81 7.58
C LYS A 106 -7.07 -15.55 7.64
N ASN A 107 -6.44 -14.44 8.02
CA ASN A 107 -6.99 -13.09 8.07
C ASN A 107 -7.27 -12.59 6.64
N ASN A 108 -8.07 -13.35 5.90
CA ASN A 108 -8.47 -13.08 4.54
C ASN A 108 -9.73 -12.22 4.59
N CYS A 109 -9.62 -11.05 5.19
CA CYS A 109 -10.66 -10.06 5.07
C CYS A 109 -10.70 -9.58 3.60
N SER A 110 -11.88 -9.61 2.99
CA SER A 110 -12.10 -9.19 1.60
C SER A 110 -12.12 -7.66 1.47
N HIS A 111 -11.15 -6.98 2.09
CA HIS A 111 -11.00 -5.55 1.87
C HIS A 111 -10.56 -5.30 0.46
N ARG A 112 -11.09 -4.20 -0.07
CA ARG A 112 -10.64 -3.64 -1.33
C ARG A 112 -9.12 -3.58 -1.32
N ARG A 113 -8.51 -4.38 -2.19
CA ARG A 113 -7.05 -4.41 -2.31
C ARG A 113 -6.53 -3.04 -2.70
N LYS A 114 -5.39 -2.68 -2.11
CA LYS A 114 -4.68 -1.42 -2.36
C LYS A 114 -3.73 -1.58 -3.54
N ILE A 115 -3.34 -0.46 -4.15
CA ILE A 115 -2.47 -0.45 -5.33
C ILE A 115 -1.21 -1.33 -5.18
N GLY A 116 -0.61 -1.34 -3.99
CA GLY A 116 0.58 -2.17 -3.70
C GLY A 116 0.35 -3.67 -3.83
N ALA A 117 -0.87 -4.17 -3.54
CA ALA A 117 -1.20 -5.58 -3.69
C ALA A 117 -1.26 -6.00 -5.17
N PHE A 118 -1.86 -5.18 -6.02
CA PHE A 118 -1.91 -5.41 -7.46
C PHE A 118 -0.54 -5.31 -8.10
N MET A 119 0.27 -4.34 -7.68
CA MET A 119 1.66 -4.24 -8.12
C MET A 119 2.45 -5.50 -7.76
N GLY A 120 2.34 -5.98 -6.52
CA GLY A 120 3.02 -7.20 -6.07
C GLY A 120 2.67 -8.42 -6.93
N GLN A 121 1.38 -8.60 -7.25
CA GLN A 121 0.92 -9.68 -8.14
C GLN A 121 1.43 -9.50 -9.57
N ALA A 122 1.42 -8.28 -10.10
CA ALA A 122 1.86 -7.99 -11.46
C ALA A 122 3.36 -8.21 -11.67
N ARG A 123 4.21 -8.19 -10.64
CA ARG A 123 5.64 -8.53 -10.79
C ARG A 123 5.86 -9.96 -11.30
N ASN A 124 4.94 -10.87 -10.97
CA ASN A 124 5.04 -12.28 -11.31
C ASN A 124 4.87 -12.55 -12.82
N VAL A 125 4.32 -11.61 -13.59
CA VAL A 125 4.15 -11.79 -15.04
C VAL A 125 5.38 -11.39 -15.84
N CYS A 126 6.32 -10.62 -15.27
CA CYS A 126 7.54 -10.18 -15.95
C CYS A 126 8.44 -11.38 -16.30
N VAL A 127 9.00 -11.41 -17.52
CA VAL A 127 9.99 -12.44 -17.89
C VAL A 127 11.26 -12.29 -17.08
N LEU A 128 11.70 -11.04 -16.86
CA LEU A 128 12.87 -10.71 -16.08
C LEU A 128 12.44 -10.20 -14.68
N PRO A 129 12.35 -11.07 -13.66
CA PRO A 129 11.70 -10.71 -12.40
C PRO A 129 12.49 -9.66 -11.61
N PHE A 130 13.81 -9.70 -11.71
CA PHE A 130 14.70 -8.77 -10.99
C PHE A 130 15.15 -7.59 -11.85
N LEU A 131 15.23 -7.75 -13.18
CA LEU A 131 15.64 -6.65 -14.06
C LEU A 131 14.46 -5.73 -14.37
N THR A 132 13.28 -6.26 -14.70
CA THR A 132 12.09 -5.45 -14.97
C THR A 132 11.09 -5.55 -13.84
N GLY A 133 10.80 -6.76 -13.33
CA GLY A 133 9.79 -6.97 -12.28
C GLY A 133 10.09 -6.28 -10.95
N ALA A 134 11.36 -6.00 -10.62
CA ALA A 134 11.74 -5.29 -9.40
C ALA A 134 11.75 -3.76 -9.56
N SER A 135 11.77 -3.24 -10.80
CA SER A 135 11.89 -1.80 -11.08
C SER A 135 10.66 -0.98 -10.66
N PRO A 136 9.40 -1.43 -10.88
CA PRO A 136 8.22 -0.69 -10.46
C PRO A 136 8.19 -0.51 -8.95
N ILE A 137 7.94 0.70 -8.46
CA ILE A 137 7.76 1.02 -7.05
C ILE A 137 6.61 2.01 -6.87
N CYS A 138 6.12 2.10 -5.63
CA CYS A 138 5.04 2.99 -5.24
C CYS A 138 5.54 3.93 -4.15
N TYR A 139 5.58 5.23 -4.43
CA TYR A 139 5.79 6.28 -3.43
C TYR A 139 4.45 6.76 -2.89
N GLY A 140 4.38 7.09 -1.61
CA GLY A 140 3.19 7.67 -0.98
C GLY A 140 2.43 6.70 -0.08
N VAL A 141 1.13 6.96 0.10
CA VAL A 141 0.26 6.17 0.99
C VAL A 141 -0.45 5.05 0.23
N PRO A 142 -0.74 3.90 0.87
CA PRO A 142 -1.48 2.81 0.25
C PRO A 142 -2.93 3.23 -0.10
N THR A 143 -3.19 3.57 -1.37
CA THR A 143 -4.51 3.95 -1.90
C THR A 143 -5.36 2.77 -2.36
#